data_AF-A0A3A9JMN0-F1
#
_entry.id   AF-A0A3A9JMN0-F1
#
_cell.length_a   1.000
_cell.length_b   1.000
_cell.length_c   1.000
_cell.angle_alpha   90.00
_cell.angle_beta   90.00
_cell.angle_gamma   90.00
#
_symmetry.space_group_name_H-M   'P 1'
#
loop_
_entity.id
_entity.type
_entity.pdbx_description
1 polymer ?
#
loop_
_entity_poly.entity_id
_entity_poly.type
_entity_poly.pdbx_seq_one_letter_code
_entity_poly.pdbx_strand_id
1 'polypeptide(L)'
;MSGFVSSAYARAPQEIGAALAERMQGASMPCFLAYIDQTLGQLQALLLDEGLETTRASEICRTARQIAQEERRGGASYKPPLLSS
;
A
#
# COMPACT_ATOMS: atom_id res chain seq x y z
N MET A 1 7.21 22.37 9.97
CA MET A 1 7.94 21.31 9.22
C MET A 1 7.03 20.09 9.06
N SER A 2 5.96 20.18 8.25
CA SER A 2 4.89 19.17 8.25
C SER A 2 4.55 18.59 6.87
N GLY A 3 5.08 19.18 5.78
CA GLY A 3 4.78 18.75 4.41
C GLY A 3 5.60 17.55 3.93
N PHE A 4 6.82 17.35 4.44
CA PHE A 4 7.72 16.30 3.96
C PHE A 4 7.31 14.89 4.42
N VAL A 5 6.85 14.80 5.67
CA VAL A 5 6.38 13.55 6.28
C VAL A 5 5.09 13.07 5.60
N SER A 6 4.17 13.99 5.29
CA SER A 6 2.92 13.69 4.57
C SER A 6 3.18 13.16 3.15
N SER A 7 4.17 13.70 2.44
CA SER A 7 4.59 13.24 1.10
C SER A 7 5.21 11.83 1.13
N ALA A 8 6.09 11.55 2.09
CA ALA A 8 6.72 10.24 2.23
C ALA A 8 5.71 9.14 2.59
N TYR A 9 4.78 9.42 3.51
CA TYR A 9 3.69 8.50 3.85
C TYR A 9 2.63 8.37 2.75
N ALA A 10 2.48 9.37 1.87
CA ALA A 10 1.58 9.26 0.72
C ALA A 10 2.18 8.38 -0.40
N ARG A 11 3.51 8.40 -0.57
CA ARG A 11 4.22 7.57 -1.57
C ARG A 11 4.48 6.14 -1.12
N ALA A 12 4.71 5.90 0.17
CA ALA A 12 5.01 4.57 0.67
C ALA A 12 3.93 3.50 0.30
N PRO A 13 2.62 3.74 0.45
CA PRO A 13 1.60 2.79 0.04
C PRO A 13 1.60 2.49 -1.46
N GLN A 14 1.97 3.48 -2.29
CA GLN A 14 2.03 3.34 -3.75
C GLN A 14 3.18 2.43 -4.17
N GLU A 15 4.37 2.67 -3.62
CA GLU A 15 5.54 1.84 -3.88
C GLU A 15 5.34 0.41 -3.36
N ILE A 16 4.75 0.25 -2.18
CA ILE A 16 4.40 -1.06 -1.62
C ILE A 16 3.40 -1.78 -2.53
N GLY A 17 2.30 -1.12 -2.91
CA GLY A 17 1.25 -1.71 -3.74
C GLY A 17 1.78 -2.16 -5.11
N ALA A 18 2.56 -1.31 -5.78
CA ALA A 18 3.17 -1.61 -7.07
C ALA A 18 4.17 -2.77 -6.97
N ALA A 19 5.06 -2.76 -5.98
CA ALA A 19 6.04 -3.83 -5.78
C ALA A 19 5.39 -5.18 -5.46
N LEU A 20 4.25 -5.20 -4.76
CA LEU A 20 3.47 -6.41 -4.51
C LEU A 20 2.84 -6.97 -5.79
N ALA A 21 2.29 -6.09 -6.65
CA ALA A 21 1.72 -6.46 -7.94
C ALA A 21 2.77 -7.01 -8.91
N GLU A 22 3.97 -6.40 -8.94
CA GLU A 22 5.10 -6.84 -9.76
C GLU A 22 5.65 -8.20 -9.29
N ARG A 23 5.90 -8.39 -7.99
CA ARG A 23 6.42 -9.66 -7.44
C ARG A 23 5.55 -10.88 -7.74
N MET A 24 4.24 -10.67 -7.85
CA MET A 24 3.26 -11.73 -8.09
C MET A 24 2.74 -11.71 -9.54
N GLN A 25 3.50 -11.13 -10.46
CA GLN A 25 3.17 -11.16 -11.87
C GLN A 25 3.10 -12.62 -12.36
N GLY A 26 2.03 -12.96 -13.09
CA GLY A 26 1.74 -14.34 -13.51
C GLY A 26 1.08 -15.25 -12.47
N ALA A 27 1.03 -14.88 -11.18
CA ALA A 27 0.32 -15.68 -10.17
C ALA A 27 -1.21 -15.61 -10.31
N SER A 28 -1.92 -16.65 -9.87
CA SER A 28 -3.39 -16.65 -9.86
C SER A 28 -3.93 -15.58 -8.90
N MET A 29 -5.13 -15.06 -9.18
CA MET A 29 -5.75 -14.04 -8.33
C MET A 29 -5.93 -14.48 -6.86
N PRO A 30 -6.33 -15.74 -6.54
CA PRO A 30 -6.39 -16.19 -5.15
C PRO A 30 -5.03 -16.20 -4.44
N CYS A 31 -3.97 -16.62 -5.15
CA CYS A 31 -2.60 -16.64 -4.62
C CYS A 31 -2.07 -15.23 -4.38
N PHE A 32 -2.35 -14.31 -5.30
CA PHE A 32 -2.05 -12.89 -5.17
C PHE A 32 -2.72 -12.24 -3.94
N LEU A 33 -4.01 -12.49 -3.73
CA LEU A 33 -4.75 -11.95 -2.58
C LEU A 33 -4.22 -12.48 -1.25
N ALA A 34 -3.96 -13.78 -1.16
CA ALA A 34 -3.39 -14.38 0.05
C ALA A 34 -2.00 -13.80 0.38
N TYR A 35 -1.16 -13.60 -0.64
CA TYR A 35 0.16 -13.02 -0.49
C TYR A 35 0.13 -11.56 -0.01
N ILE A 36 -0.77 -10.74 -0.57
CA ILE A 36 -0.96 -9.36 -0.13
C ILE A 36 -1.43 -9.30 1.32
N ASP A 37 -2.43 -10.11 1.69
CA ASP A 37 -2.98 -10.08 3.03
C ASP A 37 -1.94 -10.50 4.08
N GLN A 38 -1.12 -11.50 3.76
CA GLN A 38 0.01 -11.87 4.61
C GLN A 38 1.04 -10.74 4.73
N THR A 39 1.45 -10.15 3.61
CA THR A 39 2.52 -9.14 3.59
C THR A 39 2.08 -7.84 4.28
N LEU A 40 0.84 -7.40 4.05
CA LEU A 40 0.30 -6.21 4.69
C LEU A 40 0.03 -6.43 6.17
N GLY A 41 -0.34 -7.64 6.59
CA GLY A 41 -0.44 -7.98 8.01
C GLY A 41 0.91 -7.86 8.73
N GLN A 42 1.99 -8.34 8.10
CA GLN A 42 3.35 -8.18 8.63
C GLN A 42 3.79 -6.72 8.68
N LEU A 43 3.52 -5.96 7.61
CA LEU A 43 3.81 -4.53 7.56
C LEU A 43 3.06 -3.77 8.67
N GLN A 44 1.77 -4.06 8.86
CA GLN A 44 0.98 -3.42 9.91
C GLN A 44 1.57 -3.67 11.30
N ALA A 45 2.00 -4.90 11.57
CA ALA A 45 2.64 -5.24 12.84
C ALA A 45 3.96 -4.47 13.03
N LEU A 46 4.79 -4.36 11.99
CA LEU A 46 6.04 -3.57 12.02
C LEU A 46 5.77 -2.09 12.26
N LEU A 47 4.79 -1.50 11.57
CA LEU A 47 4.44 -0.09 11.76
C LEU A 47 3.95 0.19 13.19
N LEU A 48 3.18 -0.73 13.77
CA LEU A 48 2.74 -0.62 15.16
C LEU A 48 3.92 -0.74 16.15
N ASP A 49 4.87 -1.64 15.88
CA ASP A 49 6.08 -1.84 16.70
C ASP A 49 7.00 -0.61 16.66
N GLU A 50 7.10 0.05 15.50
CA GLU A 50 7.80 1.34 15.34
C GLU A 50 7.07 2.53 15.99
N GLY A 51 5.92 2.29 16.61
CA GLY A 51 5.16 3.31 17.35
C GLY A 51 4.21 4.14 16.47
N LEU A 52 3.89 3.69 15.26
CA LEU A 52 2.88 4.33 14.42
C LEU A 52 1.48 4.07 15.00
N GLU A 53 0.62 5.08 14.98
CA GLU A 53 -0.76 4.92 15.45
C GLU A 53 -1.53 3.87 14.63
N THR A 54 -2.34 3.06 15.31
CA THR A 54 -3.10 1.95 14.70
C THR A 54 -3.95 2.39 13.52
N THR A 55 -4.59 3.56 13.62
CA THR A 55 -5.40 4.12 12.52
C THR A 55 -4.54 4.39 11.29
N ARG A 56 -3.39 5.04 11.46
CA ARG A 56 -2.47 5.37 10.35
C ARG A 56 -1.86 4.12 9.72
N ALA A 57 -1.42 3.15 10.54
CA ALA A 57 -0.90 1.88 10.05
C ALA A 57 -1.94 1.12 9.22
N SER A 58 -3.20 1.12 9.67
CA SER A 58 -4.33 0.50 8.96
C SER A 58 -4.64 1.23 7.64
N GLU A 59 -4.58 2.55 7.62
CA GLU A 59 -4.78 3.37 6.41
C GLU A 59 -3.71 3.13 5.34
N ILE A 60 -2.44 3.02 5.76
CA ILE A 60 -1.32 2.68 4.88
C ILE A 60 -1.54 1.31 4.24
N CYS A 61 -1.84 0.30 5.05
CA CYS A 61 -2.06 -1.06 4.58
C CYS A 61 -3.28 -1.17 3.65
N ARG A 62 -4.39 -0.50 4.00
CA ARG A 62 -5.60 -0.46 3.17
C ARG A 62 -5.32 0.18 1.81
N THR A 63 -4.61 1.31 1.79
CA THR A 63 -4.26 2.02 0.55
C THR A 63 -3.33 1.17 -0.32
N ALA A 64 -2.30 0.54 0.28
CA ALA A 64 -1.40 -0.35 -0.44
C ALA A 64 -2.13 -1.56 -1.05
N ARG A 65 -3.11 -2.13 -0.34
CA ARG A 65 -3.96 -3.21 -0.86
C ARG A 65 -4.74 -2.78 -2.10
N GLN A 66 -5.36 -1.61 -2.06
CA GLN A 66 -6.15 -1.08 -3.18
C GLN A 66 -5.27 -0.89 -4.40
N ILE A 67 -4.11 -0.26 -4.24
CA ILE A 67 -3.15 -0.01 -5.32
C ILE A 67 -2.69 -1.32 -5.95
N ALA A 68 -2.28 -2.30 -5.14
CA ALA A 68 -1.85 -3.59 -5.67
C ALA A 68 -2.96 -4.28 -6.49
N GLN A 69 -4.21 -4.24 -6.02
CA GLN A 69 -5.35 -4.81 -6.74
C GLN A 69 -5.68 -4.07 -8.05
N GLU A 70 -5.57 -2.74 -8.05
CA GLU A 70 -5.79 -1.90 -9.24
C GLU A 70 -4.72 -2.17 -10.31
N GLU A 71 -3.45 -2.21 -9.91
CA GLU A 71 -2.32 -2.57 -10.78
C GLU A 71 -2.50 -3.97 -11.37
N ARG A 72 -2.95 -4.94 -10.56
CA ARG A 72 -3.18 -6.32 -11.01
C ARG A 72 -4.34 -6.45 -12.01
N ARG A 73 -5.35 -5.59 -11.92
CA ARG A 73 -6.52 -5.60 -12.81
C ARG A 73 -6.26 -4.99 -14.19
N GLY A 74 -5.05 -4.46 -14.44
CA GLY A 74 -4.62 -4.04 -15.77
C GLY A 74 -4.93 -2.59 -16.13
N GLY A 75 -5.15 -1.70 -15.16
CA GLY A 75 -5.10 -0.27 -15.47
C GLY A 75 -5.83 0.65 -14.51
N ALA A 76 -5.05 1.49 -13.83
CA ALA A 76 -4.98 2.91 -14.10
C ALA A 76 -3.79 3.42 -13.30
N SER A 77 -2.98 4.33 -13.84
CA SER A 77 -2.06 5.11 -13.01
C SER A 77 -2.84 5.58 -11.78
N TYR A 78 -2.50 5.06 -10.60
CA TYR A 78 -3.02 5.56 -9.34
C TYR A 78 -2.69 7.06 -9.32
N LYS A 79 -3.68 7.91 -9.62
CA LYS A 79 -3.57 9.34 -9.42
C LYS A 79 -3.93 9.56 -7.96
N PRO A 80 -2.97 9.86 -7.07
CA PRO A 80 -3.31 10.23 -5.72
C PRO A 80 -4.33 11.38 -5.76
N PRO A 81 -5.30 11.45 -4.84
CA PRO A 81 -6.13 12.64 -4.73
C PRO A 81 -5.19 13.83 -4.57
N LEU A 82 -5.25 14.76 -5.53
CA LEU A 82 -4.58 16.05 -5.41
C LEU A 82 -5.17 16.68 -4.14
N LEU A 83 -4.40 16.68 -3.07
CA LEU A 83 -4.64 17.55 -1.93
C LEU A 83 -4.47 18.97 -2.47
N SER A 84 -5.57 19.54 -2.96
CA SER A 84 -5.66 20.95 -3.31
C SER A 84 -5.21 21.75 -2.08
N SER A 85 -4.13 22.49 -2.27
CA SER A 85 -3.55 23.42 -1.30
C SER A 85 -4.51 24.55 -0.95
#